data_AF-A0A5E4I4P7-F1
#
_entry.id   AF-A0A5E4I4P7-F1
#
_cell.length_a   1.000
_cell.length_b   1.000
_cell.length_c   1.000
_cell.angle_alpha   90.00
_cell.angle_beta   90.00
_cell.angle_gamma   90.00
#
_symmetry.space_group_name_H-M   'P 1'
#
loop_
_entity.id
_entity.type
_entity.pdbx_description
1 polymer ?
#
loop_
_entity_poly.entity_id
_entity_poly.type
_entity_poly.pdbx_seq_one_letter_code
_entity_poly.pdbx_strand_id
1 'polypeptide(L)'
;MKREPAWRIFAVEYNDASIEIKGSGEKVPSYVVTPLGSKVNRVFITGVLTDVESVMEGGEYLRAHLSDPTGVFTIYSGQYQQEATNMLQSIEVPAFVAIIGKVRTYVPEEGTLYVSLRPELVREVNAEARDRWIIETCMQTKQRIGAIIEAMKMTQPNVYDLKKLGYSRELSEGIVAALKKYGTVDVHKYATLIRESLQYIVPAAAEKFEEVQKNEKLEIKERKKESKKEQKKPKKQKEEQPIPVSEAAGDPETIVLDAIKEIEGIEGAPWDSIVEKCKKQGLDENSIEEALTSLMDKGFIFEPVLGTLKST
;
A
#
# COMPACT_ATOMS: atom_id res chain seq x y z
N MET A 1 -14.43 -13.15 28.34
CA MET A 1 -13.41 -12.82 27.31
C MET A 1 -13.02 -11.36 27.50
N LYS A 2 -11.72 -11.01 27.43
CA LYS A 2 -11.29 -9.60 27.53
C LYS A 2 -11.68 -8.87 26.23
N ARG A 3 -12.22 -7.65 26.32
CA ARG A 3 -12.47 -6.83 25.11
C ARG A 3 -11.11 -6.44 24.52
N GLU A 4 -10.92 -6.74 23.23
CA GLU A 4 -9.75 -6.29 22.48
C GLU A 4 -9.85 -4.78 22.16
N PRO A 5 -8.72 -4.06 22.04
CA PRO A 5 -8.72 -2.67 21.64
C PRO A 5 -9.20 -2.53 20.18
N ALA A 6 -9.89 -1.43 19.91
CA ALA A 6 -10.30 -1.07 18.56
C ALA A 6 -9.11 -0.43 17.82
N TRP A 7 -8.68 -1.03 16.70
CA TRP A 7 -7.58 -0.51 15.88
C TRP A 7 -7.95 0.82 15.23
N ARG A 8 -7.03 1.80 15.21
CA ARG A 8 -7.11 2.92 14.26
C ARG A 8 -6.35 2.54 13.00
N ILE A 9 -7.06 2.60 11.88
CA ILE A 9 -6.62 2.13 10.57
C ILE A 9 -7.30 2.97 9.50
N PHE A 10 -6.58 3.26 8.42
CA PHE A 10 -7.09 3.96 7.25
C PHE A 10 -7.82 2.99 6.30
N ALA A 11 -8.82 3.49 5.56
CA ALA A 11 -9.64 2.71 4.65
C ALA A 11 -8.80 1.89 3.67
N VAL A 12 -7.74 2.46 3.11
CA VAL A 12 -6.82 1.76 2.21
C VAL A 12 -6.13 0.54 2.85
N GLU A 13 -5.52 0.69 4.03
CA GLU A 13 -4.84 -0.44 4.71
C GLU A 13 -5.85 -1.53 5.13
N TYR A 14 -7.08 -1.13 5.44
CA TYR A 14 -8.15 -2.07 5.74
C TYR A 14 -8.61 -2.84 4.49
N ASN A 15 -8.86 -2.13 3.39
CA ASN A 15 -9.36 -2.70 2.14
C ASN A 15 -8.31 -3.55 1.41
N ASP A 16 -7.01 -3.28 1.61
CA ASP A 16 -5.90 -4.12 1.10
C ASP A 16 -5.79 -5.49 1.82
N ALA A 17 -6.63 -5.81 2.81
CA ALA A 17 -6.53 -7.03 3.62
C ALA A 17 -7.21 -8.26 2.97
N SER A 18 -6.42 -9.21 2.48
CA SER A 18 -6.88 -10.48 1.87
C SER A 18 -6.74 -11.72 2.77
N ILE A 19 -6.26 -11.57 4.01
CA ILE A 19 -6.12 -12.67 4.98
C ILE A 19 -7.31 -12.65 5.96
N GLU A 20 -8.07 -13.74 6.03
CA GLU A 20 -8.95 -14.04 7.18
C GLU A 20 -8.35 -15.12 8.09
N ILE A 21 -8.25 -14.84 9.38
CA ILE A 21 -8.02 -15.84 10.43
C ILE A 21 -9.38 -16.14 11.06
N LYS A 22 -10.02 -17.23 10.60
CA LYS A 22 -11.31 -17.71 11.14
C LYS A 22 -11.15 -18.24 12.55
N GLY A 23 -12.04 -17.81 13.44
CA GLY A 23 -12.16 -18.38 14.79
C GLY A 23 -12.71 -19.81 14.73
N SER A 24 -12.02 -20.76 15.38
CA SER A 24 -12.44 -22.17 15.43
C SER A 24 -13.58 -22.40 16.44
N GLY A 25 -14.79 -21.95 16.10
CA GLY A 25 -16.03 -22.19 16.85
C GLY A 25 -16.89 -20.92 17.00
N GLU A 26 -18.19 -21.09 17.26
CA GLU A 26 -19.23 -20.03 17.24
C GLU A 26 -18.90 -18.74 18.02
N LYS A 27 -18.07 -18.86 19.07
CA LYS A 27 -17.74 -17.79 20.02
C LYS A 27 -16.29 -17.30 19.89
N VAL A 28 -15.54 -17.80 18.91
CA VAL A 28 -14.16 -17.38 18.64
C VAL A 28 -14.17 -16.25 17.60
N PRO A 29 -13.53 -15.10 17.86
CA PRO A 29 -13.47 -14.00 16.88
C PRO A 29 -12.73 -14.40 15.60
N SER A 30 -13.27 -14.04 14.44
CA SER A 30 -12.49 -13.90 13.21
C SER A 30 -11.67 -12.61 13.24
N TYR A 31 -10.52 -12.62 12.59
CA TYR A 31 -9.68 -11.44 12.37
C TYR A 31 -9.39 -11.31 10.87
N VAL A 32 -9.16 -10.08 10.40
CA VAL A 32 -8.42 -9.85 9.15
C VAL A 32 -6.98 -9.45 9.46
N VAL A 33 -6.04 -9.78 8.57
CA VAL A 33 -4.65 -9.31 8.67
C VAL A 33 -4.29 -8.46 7.46
N THR A 34 -3.91 -7.21 7.73
CA THR A 34 -3.55 -6.22 6.70
C THR A 34 -2.11 -6.41 6.22
N PRO A 35 -1.68 -5.83 5.08
CA PRO A 35 -0.28 -5.90 4.65
C PRO A 35 0.70 -5.30 5.65
N LEU A 36 0.32 -4.24 6.37
CA LEU A 36 1.13 -3.67 7.47
C LEU A 36 1.07 -4.48 8.79
N GLY A 37 0.46 -5.66 8.79
CA GLY A 37 0.43 -6.58 9.92
C GLY A 37 -0.58 -6.25 11.03
N SER A 38 -1.57 -5.39 10.79
CA SER A 38 -2.66 -5.19 11.75
C SER A 38 -3.51 -6.47 11.84
N LYS A 39 -3.53 -7.14 12.99
CA LYS A 39 -4.45 -8.28 13.25
C LYS A 39 -5.77 -7.75 13.84
N VAL A 40 -6.72 -7.42 12.96
CA VAL A 40 -7.92 -6.63 13.29
C VAL A 40 -9.14 -7.53 13.53
N ASN A 41 -9.73 -7.49 14.73
CA ASN A 41 -11.11 -7.95 14.99
C ASN A 41 -12.12 -6.78 15.00
N ARG A 42 -11.71 -5.63 15.55
CA ARG A 42 -12.52 -4.43 15.73
C ARG A 42 -11.71 -3.19 15.37
N VAL A 43 -12.36 -2.23 14.72
CA VAL A 43 -11.80 -0.92 14.37
C VAL A 43 -12.51 0.20 15.14
N PHE A 44 -11.83 1.34 15.26
CA PHE A 44 -12.42 2.64 15.56
C PHE A 44 -11.98 3.58 14.44
N ILE A 45 -12.96 4.03 13.64
CA ILE A 45 -12.76 4.85 12.45
C ILE A 45 -13.54 6.16 12.57
N THR A 46 -13.12 7.21 11.87
CA THR A 46 -13.84 8.49 11.81
C THR A 46 -13.65 9.13 10.44
N GLY A 47 -14.73 9.60 9.85
CA GLY A 47 -14.74 10.09 8.46
C GLY A 47 -16.03 10.81 8.11
N VAL A 48 -16.27 11.01 6.81
CA VAL A 48 -17.54 11.54 6.28
C VAL A 48 -18.45 10.38 5.91
N LEU A 49 -19.64 10.31 6.50
CA LEU A 49 -20.70 9.41 6.07
C LEU A 49 -21.31 9.97 4.78
N THR A 50 -21.10 9.29 3.65
CA THR A 50 -21.49 9.80 2.32
C THR A 50 -22.90 9.38 1.92
N ASP A 51 -23.31 8.18 2.31
CA ASP A 51 -24.59 7.57 1.98
C ASP A 51 -24.99 6.54 3.03
N VAL A 52 -26.31 6.33 3.13
CA VAL A 52 -26.96 5.27 3.89
C VAL A 52 -28.13 4.76 3.06
N GLU A 53 -28.03 3.54 2.56
CA GLU A 53 -28.97 2.92 1.62
C GLU A 53 -29.61 1.67 2.22
N SER A 54 -30.89 1.41 1.92
CA SER A 54 -31.55 0.14 2.24
C SER A 54 -31.25 -0.91 1.17
N VAL A 55 -30.66 -2.04 1.56
CA VAL A 55 -30.24 -3.12 0.64
C VAL A 55 -31.36 -4.14 0.38
N MET A 56 -32.40 -4.13 1.23
CA MET A 56 -33.54 -5.04 1.15
C MET A 56 -34.85 -4.25 1.26
N GLU A 57 -35.88 -4.70 0.55
CA GLU A 57 -37.25 -4.21 0.72
C GLU A 57 -37.69 -4.41 2.18
N GLY A 58 -38.05 -3.31 2.86
CA GLY A 58 -38.34 -3.27 4.29
C GLY A 58 -37.35 -2.46 5.13
N GLY A 59 -36.16 -2.12 4.60
CA GLY A 59 -35.22 -1.19 5.27
C GLY A 59 -34.51 -1.71 6.52
N GLU A 60 -34.72 -2.98 6.89
CA GLU A 60 -34.07 -3.63 8.05
C GLU A 60 -32.58 -3.91 7.88
N TYR A 61 -32.04 -3.72 6.66
CA TYR A 61 -30.63 -3.96 6.33
C TYR A 61 -30.07 -2.79 5.53
N LEU A 62 -29.04 -2.15 6.08
CA LEU A 62 -28.44 -0.93 5.55
C LEU A 62 -27.03 -1.19 5.06
N ARG A 63 -26.71 -0.63 3.89
CA ARG A 63 -25.36 -0.32 3.45
C ARG A 63 -25.08 1.14 3.77
N ALA A 64 -23.88 1.45 4.22
CA ALA A 64 -23.42 2.82 4.35
C ALA A 64 -21.94 2.91 4.01
N HIS A 65 -21.48 4.08 3.58
CA HIS A 65 -20.07 4.32 3.28
C HIS A 65 -19.51 5.47 4.13
N LEU A 66 -18.37 5.20 4.78
CA LEU A 66 -17.61 6.20 5.52
C LEU A 66 -16.31 6.48 4.77
N SER A 67 -16.16 7.69 4.23
CA SER A 67 -14.95 8.15 3.55
C SER A 67 -13.95 8.73 4.55
N ASP A 68 -12.69 8.30 4.46
CA ASP A 68 -11.54 8.94 5.09
C ASP A 68 -10.57 9.49 4.00
N PRO A 69 -9.49 10.21 4.33
CA PRO A 69 -8.58 10.79 3.33
C PRO A 69 -7.88 9.79 2.39
N THR A 70 -8.02 8.48 2.63
CA THR A 70 -7.36 7.41 1.87
C THR A 70 -8.32 6.52 1.07
N GLY A 71 -9.63 6.66 1.27
CA GLY A 71 -10.62 5.80 0.63
C GLY A 71 -11.93 5.70 1.40
N VAL A 72 -12.62 4.57 1.26
CA VAL A 72 -13.98 4.35 1.78
C VAL A 72 -14.09 3.02 2.52
N PHE A 73 -14.72 3.04 3.69
CA PHE A 73 -15.17 1.83 4.40
C PHE A 73 -16.61 1.49 4.04
N THR A 74 -16.87 0.29 3.51
CA THR A 74 -18.24 -0.24 3.39
C THR A 74 -18.71 -0.82 4.71
N ILE A 75 -19.87 -0.34 5.17
CA ILE A 75 -20.49 -0.69 6.46
C ILE A 75 -21.83 -1.38 6.18
N TYR A 76 -22.11 -2.47 6.90
CA TYR A 76 -23.39 -3.17 6.85
C TYR A 76 -24.00 -3.29 8.25
N SER A 77 -25.18 -2.70 8.44
CA SER A 77 -25.96 -2.77 9.68
C SER A 77 -27.33 -3.41 9.43
N GLY A 78 -27.96 -3.94 10.46
CA GLY A 78 -29.34 -4.44 10.35
C GLY A 78 -30.01 -4.73 11.68
N GLN A 79 -31.10 -5.50 11.68
CA GLN A 79 -31.95 -5.79 12.86
C GLN A 79 -31.19 -6.17 14.14
N TYR A 80 -30.11 -6.95 14.07
CA TYR A 80 -29.31 -7.34 15.25
C TYR A 80 -28.43 -6.20 15.83
N GLN A 81 -28.39 -5.04 15.18
CA GLN A 81 -27.54 -3.88 15.49
C GLN A 81 -28.41 -2.61 15.71
N GLN A 82 -29.65 -2.75 16.19
CA GLN A 82 -30.69 -1.71 16.15
C GLN A 82 -30.26 -0.29 16.59
N GLU A 83 -29.46 -0.12 17.65
CA GLU A 83 -28.97 1.21 18.07
C GLU A 83 -28.11 1.89 16.99
N ALA A 84 -27.21 1.13 16.35
CA ALA A 84 -26.38 1.61 15.26
C ALA A 84 -27.16 1.79 13.95
N THR A 85 -28.09 0.87 13.65
CA THR A 85 -28.98 0.95 12.47
C THR A 85 -29.87 2.19 12.54
N ASN A 86 -30.53 2.43 13.68
CA ASN A 86 -31.36 3.62 13.90
C ASN A 86 -30.52 4.90 13.80
N MET A 87 -29.28 4.91 14.34
CA MET A 87 -28.46 6.11 14.29
C MET A 87 -28.00 6.44 12.86
N LEU A 88 -27.64 5.43 12.06
CA LEU A 88 -27.33 5.62 10.64
C LEU A 88 -28.54 6.16 9.86
N GLN A 89 -29.77 5.74 10.20
CA GLN A 89 -30.99 6.29 9.59
C GLN A 89 -31.32 7.72 10.03
N SER A 90 -30.86 8.14 11.22
CA SER A 90 -31.14 9.48 11.76
C SER A 90 -30.12 10.56 11.39
N ILE A 91 -28.98 10.19 10.81
CA ILE A 91 -27.93 11.14 10.41
C ILE A 91 -28.20 11.62 8.98
N GLU A 92 -28.38 12.93 8.82
CA GLU A 92 -28.44 13.56 7.50
C GLU A 92 -27.05 13.55 6.85
N VAL A 93 -26.92 12.92 5.67
CA VAL A 93 -25.66 12.86 4.94
C VAL A 93 -25.49 14.08 4.00
N PRO A 94 -24.26 14.63 3.83
CA PRO A 94 -23.00 14.16 4.41
C PRO A 94 -22.71 14.74 5.81
N ALA A 95 -22.28 13.88 6.75
CA ALA A 95 -21.94 14.26 8.12
C ALA A 95 -20.62 13.63 8.59
N PHE A 96 -19.95 14.23 9.59
CA PHE A 96 -18.79 13.60 10.22
C PHE A 96 -19.23 12.56 11.26
N VAL A 97 -18.77 11.32 11.11
CA VAL A 97 -19.23 10.19 11.92
C VAL A 97 -18.05 9.34 12.39
N ALA A 98 -18.06 9.00 13.67
CA ALA A 98 -17.14 8.06 14.29
C ALA A 98 -17.85 6.70 14.53
N ILE A 99 -17.19 5.61 14.17
CA ILE A 99 -17.76 4.26 14.23
C ILE A 99 -16.80 3.31 14.94
N ILE A 100 -17.32 2.57 15.92
CA ILE A 100 -16.70 1.34 16.42
C ILE A 100 -17.40 0.17 15.73
N GLY A 101 -16.65 -0.64 14.99
CA GLY A 101 -17.20 -1.75 14.22
C GLY A 101 -16.35 -3.01 14.27
N LYS A 102 -16.98 -4.16 14.13
CA LYS A 102 -16.32 -5.46 13.94
C LYS A 102 -16.09 -5.73 12.46
N VAL A 103 -14.95 -6.33 12.16
CA VAL A 103 -14.64 -6.75 10.80
C VAL A 103 -15.55 -7.90 10.37
N ARG A 104 -15.92 -7.89 9.10
CA ARG A 104 -16.57 -8.98 8.38
C ARG A 104 -15.87 -9.17 7.05
N THR A 105 -15.85 -10.42 6.61
CA THR A 105 -15.31 -10.84 5.32
C THR A 105 -16.45 -11.40 4.48
N TYR A 106 -16.35 -11.25 3.18
CA TYR A 106 -17.24 -11.84 2.20
C TYR A 106 -16.43 -12.30 0.99
N VAL A 107 -16.82 -13.44 0.42
CA VAL A 107 -16.15 -14.07 -0.72
C VAL A 107 -17.27 -14.47 -1.68
N PRO A 108 -17.57 -13.65 -2.71
CA PRO A 108 -18.63 -13.94 -3.68
C PRO A 108 -18.23 -15.04 -4.68
N GLU A 109 -16.95 -15.07 -5.06
CA GLU A 109 -16.38 -15.92 -6.11
C GLU A 109 -15.03 -16.48 -5.64
N GLU A 110 -14.50 -17.50 -6.31
CA GLU A 110 -13.29 -18.22 -5.87
C GLU A 110 -12.01 -17.38 -5.95
N GLY A 111 -11.68 -16.68 -4.87
CA GLY A 111 -10.35 -16.12 -4.61
C GLY A 111 -10.36 -14.73 -3.98
N THR A 112 -11.33 -13.88 -4.33
CA THR A 112 -11.34 -12.48 -3.91
C THR A 112 -12.07 -12.31 -2.57
N LEU A 113 -11.31 -11.93 -1.54
CA LEU A 113 -11.84 -11.59 -0.23
C LEU A 113 -12.13 -10.09 -0.15
N TYR A 114 -13.38 -9.74 0.12
CA TYR A 114 -13.82 -8.39 0.41
C TYR A 114 -14.00 -8.21 1.92
N VAL A 115 -13.62 -7.04 2.42
CA VAL A 115 -13.82 -6.66 3.83
C VAL A 115 -14.97 -5.67 3.97
N SER A 116 -15.65 -5.70 5.12
CA SER A 116 -16.72 -4.76 5.47
C SER A 116 -16.88 -4.66 6.99
N LEU A 117 -17.50 -3.58 7.46
CA LEU A 117 -17.68 -3.33 8.88
C LEU A 117 -19.12 -3.53 9.34
N ARG A 118 -19.29 -4.32 10.40
CA ARG A 118 -20.55 -4.36 11.16
C ARG A 118 -20.44 -3.38 12.32
N PRO A 119 -21.25 -2.30 12.37
CA PRO A 119 -21.14 -1.31 13.43
C PRO A 119 -21.63 -1.90 14.76
N GLU A 120 -21.02 -1.44 15.86
CA GLU A 120 -21.41 -1.74 17.23
C GLU A 120 -21.69 -0.47 18.04
N LEU A 121 -21.09 0.66 17.64
CA LEU A 121 -21.46 2.00 18.07
C LEU A 121 -21.21 2.96 16.89
N VAL A 122 -22.18 3.82 16.63
CA VAL A 122 -22.07 4.98 15.74
C VAL A 122 -22.20 6.24 16.60
N ARG A 123 -21.53 7.33 16.23
CA ARG A 123 -21.77 8.69 16.74
C ARG A 123 -21.46 9.72 15.66
N GLU A 124 -22.35 10.69 15.47
CA GLU A 124 -21.98 11.94 14.81
C GLU A 124 -20.93 12.69 15.66
N VAL A 125 -20.00 13.37 15.01
CA VAL A 125 -18.88 14.11 15.63
C VAL A 125 -18.58 15.41 14.88
N ASN A 126 -17.62 16.20 15.35
CA ASN A 126 -17.17 17.42 14.67
C ASN A 126 -15.87 17.20 13.86
N ALA A 127 -15.46 18.21 13.09
CA ALA A 127 -14.21 18.18 12.32
C ALA A 127 -12.97 17.97 13.20
N GLU A 128 -12.93 18.55 14.41
CA GLU A 128 -11.82 18.37 15.36
C GLU A 128 -11.62 16.90 15.75
N ALA A 129 -12.71 16.16 16.00
CA ALA A 129 -12.66 14.74 16.31
C ALA A 129 -12.16 13.90 15.12
N ARG A 130 -12.59 14.24 13.89
CA ARG A 130 -12.05 13.67 12.63
C ARG A 130 -10.55 13.93 12.52
N ASP A 131 -10.11 15.17 12.70
CA ASP A 131 -8.72 15.57 12.50
C ASP A 131 -7.79 14.95 13.54
N ARG A 132 -8.25 14.90 14.80
CA ARG A 132 -7.60 14.14 15.86
C ARG A 132 -7.49 12.65 15.52
N TRP A 133 -8.56 12.04 14.99
CA TRP A 133 -8.52 10.64 14.58
C TRP A 133 -7.52 10.42 13.44
N ILE A 134 -7.46 11.31 12.45
CA ILE A 134 -6.49 11.25 11.34
C ILE A 134 -5.05 11.29 11.90
N ILE A 135 -4.73 12.22 12.80
CA ILE A 135 -3.39 12.31 13.44
C ILE A 135 -3.05 11.02 14.20
N GLU A 136 -3.97 10.54 15.05
CA GLU A 136 -3.75 9.33 15.84
C GLU A 136 -3.62 8.08 14.96
N THR A 137 -4.29 8.06 13.79
CA THR A 137 -4.18 6.99 12.79
C THR A 137 -2.84 7.06 12.04
N CYS A 138 -2.44 8.23 11.54
CA CYS A 138 -1.12 8.47 10.93
C CYS A 138 0.03 8.00 11.84
N MET A 139 -0.05 8.29 13.15
CA MET A 139 0.93 7.83 14.13
C MET A 139 0.97 6.29 14.26
N GLN A 140 -0.18 5.63 14.30
CA GLN A 140 -0.25 4.16 14.39
C GLN A 140 0.19 3.49 13.08
N THR A 141 -0.23 4.00 11.91
CA THR A 141 0.22 3.49 10.60
C THR A 141 1.75 3.65 10.46
N LYS A 142 2.33 4.76 10.91
CA LYS A 142 3.80 4.94 10.95
C LYS A 142 4.50 3.90 11.85
N GLN A 143 3.93 3.56 13.00
CA GLN A 143 4.47 2.49 13.86
C GLN A 143 4.42 1.12 13.17
N ARG A 144 3.34 0.82 12.45
CA ARG A 144 3.20 -0.43 11.67
C ARG A 144 4.18 -0.50 10.50
N ILE A 145 4.36 0.61 9.76
CA ILE A 145 5.39 0.74 8.71
C ILE A 145 6.79 0.48 9.28
N GLY A 146 7.13 1.04 10.44
CA GLY A 146 8.40 0.74 11.10
C GLY A 146 8.55 -0.75 11.44
N ALA A 147 7.49 -1.36 12.00
CA ALA A 147 7.50 -2.76 12.42
C ALA A 147 7.61 -3.75 11.24
N ILE A 148 6.90 -3.51 10.13
CA ILE A 148 7.02 -4.35 8.92
C ILE A 148 8.39 -4.16 8.25
N ILE A 149 8.99 -2.95 8.30
CA ILE A 149 10.35 -2.70 7.80
C ILE A 149 11.40 -3.45 8.62
N GLU A 150 11.35 -3.42 9.96
CA GLU A 150 12.29 -4.20 10.78
C GLU A 150 12.08 -5.70 10.58
N ALA A 151 10.85 -6.15 10.37
CA ALA A 151 10.55 -7.55 10.05
C ALA A 151 11.12 -7.98 8.69
N MET A 152 10.99 -7.17 7.64
CA MET A 152 11.54 -7.48 6.30
C MET A 152 13.08 -7.56 6.26
N LYS A 153 13.79 -7.02 7.26
CA LYS A 153 15.25 -7.20 7.41
C LYS A 153 15.64 -8.53 8.06
N MET A 154 14.70 -9.26 8.66
CA MET A 154 14.98 -10.53 9.36
C MET A 154 14.99 -11.68 8.36
N THR A 155 16.02 -12.54 8.40
CA THR A 155 16.09 -13.76 7.59
C THR A 155 14.92 -14.72 7.86
N GLN A 156 14.38 -14.72 9.08
CA GLN A 156 13.16 -15.44 9.43
C GLN A 156 12.33 -14.63 10.46
N PRO A 157 11.37 -13.81 10.00
CA PRO A 157 10.54 -12.99 10.88
C PRO A 157 9.73 -13.84 11.85
N ASN A 158 9.77 -13.52 13.14
CA ASN A 158 9.08 -14.31 14.16
C ASN A 158 8.54 -13.46 15.33
N VAL A 159 7.53 -13.98 16.02
CA VAL A 159 6.79 -13.27 17.07
C VAL A 159 7.64 -12.98 18.32
N TYR A 160 8.70 -13.76 18.56
CA TYR A 160 9.54 -13.60 19.75
C TYR A 160 10.52 -12.42 19.60
N ASP A 161 11.21 -12.32 18.46
CA ASP A 161 12.17 -11.22 18.24
C ASP A 161 11.47 -9.88 17.93
N LEU A 162 10.32 -9.88 17.24
CA LEU A 162 9.51 -8.66 17.09
C LEU A 162 9.03 -8.12 18.45
N LYS A 163 8.69 -9.00 19.40
CA LYS A 163 8.38 -8.60 20.78
C LYS A 163 9.61 -8.10 21.56
N LYS A 164 10.83 -8.56 21.27
CA LYS A 164 12.06 -7.99 21.86
C LYS A 164 12.31 -6.55 21.38
N LEU A 165 11.93 -6.24 20.14
CA LEU A 165 11.95 -4.87 19.61
C LEU A 165 10.84 -3.96 20.20
N GLY A 166 10.00 -4.50 21.10
CA GLY A 166 8.96 -3.75 21.81
C GLY A 166 7.59 -3.75 21.14
N TYR A 167 7.41 -4.44 20.00
CA TYR A 167 6.10 -4.52 19.35
C TYR A 167 5.10 -5.37 20.14
N SER A 168 3.82 -5.05 20.04
CA SER A 168 2.76 -5.81 20.72
C SER A 168 2.69 -7.24 20.19
N ARG A 169 2.11 -8.15 20.98
CA ARG A 169 1.92 -9.55 20.56
C ARG A 169 1.05 -9.61 19.31
N GLU A 170 0.00 -8.80 19.27
CA GLU A 170 -1.03 -8.79 18.25
C GLU A 170 -0.50 -8.28 16.91
N LEU A 171 0.34 -7.23 16.95
CA LEU A 171 1.07 -6.73 15.78
C LEU A 171 2.15 -7.72 15.33
N SER A 172 2.89 -8.32 16.27
CA SER A 172 3.93 -9.30 15.94
C SER A 172 3.37 -10.57 15.28
N GLU A 173 2.22 -11.07 15.76
CA GLU A 173 1.49 -12.19 15.13
C GLU A 173 0.95 -11.80 13.74
N GLY A 174 0.40 -10.59 13.59
CA GLY A 174 -0.11 -10.09 12.32
C GLY A 174 0.99 -9.87 11.28
N ILE A 175 2.14 -9.32 11.66
CA ILE A 175 3.32 -9.14 10.78
C ILE A 175 3.82 -10.47 10.22
N VAL A 176 3.95 -11.50 11.06
CA VAL A 176 4.40 -12.83 10.62
C VAL A 176 3.39 -13.49 9.67
N ALA A 177 2.09 -13.28 9.91
CA ALA A 177 1.04 -13.73 8.99
C ALA A 177 1.03 -12.93 7.67
N ALA A 178 1.28 -11.62 7.73
CA ALA A 178 1.34 -10.73 6.58
C ALA A 178 2.49 -11.09 5.64
N LEU A 179 3.73 -11.10 6.13
CA LEU A 179 4.91 -11.44 5.31
C LEU A 179 4.83 -12.86 4.70
N LYS A 180 4.15 -13.80 5.37
CA LYS A 180 3.91 -15.15 4.83
C LYS A 180 2.97 -15.19 3.62
N LYS A 181 2.08 -14.21 3.42
CA LYS A 181 1.05 -14.22 2.37
C LYS A 181 1.19 -13.09 1.36
N TYR A 182 1.57 -11.88 1.79
CA TYR A 182 1.83 -10.74 0.90
C TYR A 182 3.29 -10.71 0.40
N GLY A 183 4.21 -11.41 1.06
CA GLY A 183 5.64 -11.32 0.75
C GLY A 183 6.21 -9.95 1.11
N THR A 184 6.89 -9.31 0.17
CA THR A 184 7.37 -7.92 0.31
C THR A 184 6.20 -6.95 0.26
N VAL A 185 6.10 -6.07 1.26
CA VAL A 185 5.00 -5.10 1.37
C VAL A 185 5.49 -3.74 0.89
N ASP A 186 4.79 -3.12 -0.07
CA ASP A 186 5.07 -1.74 -0.46
C ASP A 186 4.70 -0.77 0.67
N VAL A 187 5.73 -0.32 1.38
CA VAL A 187 5.65 0.68 2.44
C VAL A 187 5.63 2.12 1.91
N HIS A 188 6.00 2.35 0.64
CA HIS A 188 6.00 3.69 0.03
C HIS A 188 4.59 4.17 -0.33
N LYS A 189 3.69 3.26 -0.75
CA LYS A 189 2.24 3.51 -0.80
C LYS A 189 1.75 4.11 0.52
N TYR A 190 1.84 3.37 1.62
CA TYR A 190 1.32 3.81 2.92
C TYR A 190 2.04 5.03 3.51
N ALA A 191 3.34 5.19 3.27
CA ALA A 191 4.08 6.39 3.68
C ALA A 191 3.61 7.66 2.94
N THR A 192 3.19 7.52 1.67
CA THR A 192 2.63 8.63 0.88
C THR A 192 1.23 8.97 1.34
N LEU A 193 0.38 7.98 1.59
CA LEU A 193 -0.96 8.15 2.14
C LEU A 193 -0.97 8.83 3.52
N ILE A 194 0.04 8.57 4.37
CA ILE A 194 0.23 9.32 5.63
C ILE A 194 0.51 10.81 5.36
N ARG A 195 1.32 11.14 4.34
CA ARG A 195 1.62 12.54 3.99
C ARG A 195 0.37 13.26 3.50
N GLU A 196 -0.39 12.64 2.59
CA GLU A 196 -1.62 13.17 2.02
C GLU A 196 -2.70 13.37 3.10
N SER A 197 -2.86 12.39 4.00
CA SER A 197 -3.77 12.49 5.15
C SER A 197 -3.43 13.64 6.10
N LEU A 198 -2.13 13.96 6.27
CA LEU A 198 -1.68 15.10 7.08
C LEU A 198 -1.83 16.44 6.34
N GLN A 199 -1.69 16.46 5.02
CA GLN A 199 -1.97 17.65 4.19
C GLN A 199 -3.47 17.99 4.15
N TYR A 200 -4.34 16.97 4.12
CA TYR A 200 -5.80 17.13 4.19
C TYR A 200 -6.26 17.92 5.44
N ILE A 201 -5.64 17.67 6.60
CA ILE A 201 -5.98 18.36 7.87
C ILE A 201 -5.19 19.65 8.13
N VAL A 202 -4.07 19.88 7.44
CA VAL A 202 -3.32 21.16 7.54
C VAL A 202 -2.95 21.70 6.14
N PRO A 203 -3.91 22.28 5.40
CA PRO A 203 -3.64 22.85 4.07
C PRO A 203 -2.53 23.91 4.08
N ALA A 204 -2.49 24.78 5.09
CA ALA A 204 -1.44 25.80 5.27
C ALA A 204 -0.06 25.23 5.67
N ALA A 205 0.08 23.92 5.86
CA ALA A 205 1.38 23.25 5.98
C ALA A 205 1.82 22.61 4.66
N ALA A 206 0.97 22.51 3.63
CA ALA A 206 1.34 21.95 2.34
C ALA A 206 2.54 22.68 1.72
N GLU A 207 2.55 24.02 1.75
CA GLU A 207 3.68 24.86 1.32
C GLU A 207 5.00 24.46 2.02
N LYS A 208 4.97 24.26 3.34
CA LYS A 208 6.13 23.83 4.13
C LYS A 208 6.55 22.39 3.84
N PHE A 209 5.60 21.50 3.55
CA PHE A 209 5.89 20.13 3.11
C PHE A 209 6.48 20.09 1.69
N GLU A 210 6.11 21.02 0.80
CA GLU A 210 6.75 21.17 -0.51
C GLU A 210 8.18 21.69 -0.38
N GLU A 211 8.46 22.65 0.50
CA GLU A 211 9.84 23.07 0.81
C GLU A 211 10.68 21.90 1.34
N VAL A 212 10.14 21.09 2.26
CA VAL A 212 10.82 19.89 2.77
C VAL A 212 11.07 18.86 1.65
N GLN A 213 10.08 18.56 0.80
CA GLN A 213 10.29 17.66 -0.35
C GLN A 213 11.37 18.19 -1.31
N LYS A 214 11.40 19.50 -1.55
CA LYS A 214 12.38 20.16 -2.42
C LYS A 214 13.78 20.02 -1.84
N ASN A 215 13.92 20.18 -0.53
CA ASN A 215 15.18 20.00 0.19
C ASN A 215 15.63 18.54 0.24
N GLU A 216 14.75 17.57 0.53
CA GLU A 216 15.06 16.13 0.45
C GLU A 216 15.55 15.74 -0.96
N LYS A 217 14.86 16.20 -2.01
CA LYS A 217 15.25 15.97 -3.42
C LYS A 217 16.57 16.65 -3.79
N LEU A 218 16.99 17.70 -3.09
CA LEU A 218 18.29 18.35 -3.23
C LEU A 218 19.39 17.57 -2.47
N GLU A 219 19.19 17.22 -1.20
CA GLU A 219 20.14 16.40 -0.41
C GLU A 219 20.45 15.06 -1.10
N ILE A 220 19.42 14.37 -1.62
CA ILE A 220 19.60 13.11 -2.36
C ILE A 220 20.42 13.33 -3.65
N LYS A 221 20.28 14.48 -4.31
CA LYS A 221 21.11 14.88 -5.46
C LYS A 221 22.54 15.24 -5.06
N GLU A 222 22.78 15.74 -3.85
CA GLU A 222 24.11 16.13 -3.38
C GLU A 222 24.91 14.93 -2.87
N ARG A 223 24.32 14.03 -2.08
CA ARG A 223 24.95 12.76 -1.71
C ARG A 223 25.32 11.91 -2.95
N LYS A 224 24.50 11.96 -4.01
CA LYS A 224 24.79 11.34 -5.33
C LYS A 224 25.86 12.07 -6.16
N LYS A 225 26.30 13.28 -5.77
CA LYS A 225 27.44 14.01 -6.37
C LYS A 225 28.73 13.82 -5.58
N GLU A 226 28.67 13.77 -4.25
CA GLU A 226 29.85 13.60 -3.38
C GLU A 226 30.47 12.20 -3.54
N SER A 227 29.63 11.15 -3.50
CA SER A 227 30.02 9.77 -3.81
C SER A 227 30.68 9.59 -5.19
N LYS A 228 30.44 10.51 -6.14
CA LYS A 228 31.09 10.53 -7.47
C LYS A 228 32.39 11.36 -7.53
N LYS A 229 32.75 12.11 -6.47
CA LYS A 229 33.97 12.93 -6.40
C LYS A 229 35.16 12.20 -5.80
N GLU A 230 34.96 11.32 -4.81
CA GLU A 230 36.07 10.67 -4.09
C GLU A 230 36.86 9.66 -4.93
N GLN A 231 36.23 9.04 -5.94
CA GLN A 231 36.79 7.89 -6.69
C GLN A 231 37.88 8.23 -7.73
N LYS A 232 38.57 9.39 -7.69
CA LYS A 232 39.54 9.78 -8.75
C LYS A 232 40.86 10.43 -8.27
N LYS A 233 41.90 9.61 -8.07
CA LYS A 233 43.31 9.90 -8.41
C LYS A 233 44.14 8.59 -8.59
N PRO A 234 45.22 8.53 -9.42
CA PRO A 234 45.60 7.26 -10.10
C PRO A 234 47.09 6.85 -10.18
N LYS A 235 47.32 5.61 -10.68
CA LYS A 235 48.54 4.89 -11.20
C LYS A 235 48.98 3.70 -10.29
N LYS A 236 48.94 2.42 -10.74
CA LYS A 236 49.75 1.68 -11.76
C LYS A 236 51.20 1.41 -11.26
N GLN A 237 51.78 0.20 -11.38
CA GLN A 237 51.68 -0.86 -12.41
C GLN A 237 51.88 -2.32 -11.89
N LYS A 238 51.42 -3.32 -12.67
CA LYS A 238 51.96 -4.70 -12.93
C LYS A 238 52.21 -5.66 -11.73
N GLU A 239 52.20 -6.99 -11.87
CA GLU A 239 51.88 -7.96 -12.96
C GLU A 239 50.91 -9.02 -12.33
N GLU A 240 50.20 -9.94 -12.99
CA GLU A 240 50.41 -10.71 -14.24
C GLU A 240 49.03 -11.18 -14.80
N GLN A 241 48.95 -11.78 -16.01
CA GLN A 241 47.70 -12.23 -16.66
C GLN A 241 47.75 -13.67 -17.17
N PRO A 242 46.59 -14.37 -17.11
CA PRO A 242 45.99 -15.00 -18.31
C PRO A 242 44.44 -14.98 -18.32
N ILE A 243 43.66 -14.83 -19.41
CA ILE A 243 43.82 -14.26 -20.78
C ILE A 243 42.40 -13.77 -21.24
N PRO A 244 42.27 -12.85 -22.24
CA PRO A 244 41.03 -12.08 -22.47
C PRO A 244 39.96 -12.67 -23.42
N VAL A 245 38.70 -12.21 -23.29
CA VAL A 245 37.64 -12.21 -24.34
C VAL A 245 37.03 -10.81 -24.51
N SER A 246 36.79 -10.45 -25.78
CA SER A 246 36.17 -9.25 -26.39
C SER A 246 35.60 -8.09 -25.54
N GLU A 247 36.04 -6.87 -25.89
CA GLU A 247 35.15 -5.71 -25.95
C GLU A 247 34.16 -5.91 -27.12
N ALA A 248 32.84 -5.86 -26.86
CA ALA A 248 31.71 -5.55 -27.78
C ALA A 248 30.41 -6.29 -27.38
N ALA A 249 29.64 -5.69 -26.48
CA ALA A 249 28.20 -5.97 -26.30
C ALA A 249 27.54 -4.70 -25.79
N GLY A 250 26.35 -4.36 -26.29
CA GLY A 250 25.57 -3.21 -25.80
C GLY A 250 24.88 -3.55 -24.47
N ASP A 251 24.64 -2.52 -23.66
CA ASP A 251 23.78 -2.64 -22.47
C ASP A 251 22.35 -3.02 -22.93
N PRO A 252 21.76 -4.13 -22.43
CA PRO A 252 20.42 -4.57 -22.83
C PRO A 252 19.35 -3.48 -22.70
N GLU A 253 19.44 -2.63 -21.67
CA GLU A 253 18.50 -1.52 -21.49
C GLU A 253 18.59 -0.48 -22.63
N THR A 254 19.79 -0.25 -23.16
CA THR A 254 19.99 0.67 -24.29
C THR A 254 19.44 0.06 -25.57
N ILE A 255 19.76 -1.21 -25.85
CA ILE A 255 19.27 -1.94 -27.03
C ILE A 255 17.74 -1.98 -27.06
N VAL A 256 17.10 -2.28 -25.92
CA VAL A 256 15.65 -2.35 -25.80
C VAL A 256 15.00 -0.96 -25.93
N LEU A 257 15.56 0.08 -25.30
CA LEU A 257 15.01 1.44 -25.39
C LEU A 257 15.10 2.01 -26.81
N ASP A 258 16.20 1.76 -27.52
CA ASP A 258 16.36 2.18 -28.92
C ASP A 258 15.47 1.35 -29.86
N ALA A 259 15.30 0.05 -29.60
CA ALA A 259 14.36 -0.79 -30.35
C ALA A 259 12.91 -0.29 -30.23
N ILE A 260 12.47 0.14 -29.04
CA ILE A 260 11.16 0.76 -28.81
C ILE A 260 11.04 2.07 -29.60
N LYS A 261 12.02 2.98 -29.49
CA LYS A 261 12.00 4.29 -30.16
C LYS A 261 11.96 4.23 -31.68
N GLU A 262 12.47 3.15 -32.27
CA GLU A 262 12.39 2.89 -33.70
C GLU A 262 11.10 2.15 -34.14
N ILE A 263 10.30 1.61 -33.21
CA ILE A 263 9.01 0.96 -33.52
C ILE A 263 7.82 1.88 -33.18
N GLU A 264 7.94 2.72 -32.15
CA GLU A 264 6.80 3.38 -31.53
C GLU A 264 6.04 4.34 -32.46
N GLY A 265 4.78 4.01 -32.72
CA GLY A 265 3.85 4.87 -33.42
C GLY A 265 3.16 5.87 -32.48
N ILE A 266 2.13 6.53 -33.00
CA ILE A 266 1.22 7.36 -32.20
C ILE A 266 0.61 6.53 -31.06
N GLU A 267 0.30 5.26 -31.31
CA GLU A 267 -0.32 4.31 -30.37
C GLU A 267 0.70 3.54 -29.51
N GLY A 268 2.00 3.62 -29.82
CA GLY A 268 3.09 2.88 -29.17
C GLY A 268 3.69 1.77 -30.03
N ALA A 269 4.41 0.84 -29.41
CA ALA A 269 5.11 -0.29 -30.00
C ALA A 269 4.59 -1.63 -29.40
N PRO A 270 4.06 -2.56 -30.21
CA PRO A 270 3.58 -3.86 -29.70
C PRO A 270 4.71 -4.72 -29.12
N TRP A 271 4.44 -5.41 -28.01
CA TRP A 271 5.39 -6.25 -27.28
C TRP A 271 6.11 -7.26 -28.19
N ASP A 272 5.36 -8.03 -28.98
CA ASP A 272 5.91 -9.05 -29.89
C ASP A 272 6.90 -8.46 -30.91
N SER A 273 6.64 -7.23 -31.37
CA SER A 273 7.51 -6.53 -32.32
C SER A 273 8.83 -6.07 -31.67
N ILE A 274 8.77 -5.67 -30.39
CA ILE A 274 9.96 -5.34 -29.60
C ILE A 274 10.79 -6.60 -29.35
N VAL A 275 10.16 -7.69 -28.91
CA VAL A 275 10.82 -8.98 -28.63
C VAL A 275 11.46 -9.55 -29.91
N GLU A 276 10.76 -9.56 -31.04
CA GLU A 276 11.34 -9.98 -32.33
C GLU A 276 12.57 -9.15 -32.72
N LYS A 277 12.53 -7.83 -32.51
CA LYS A 277 13.62 -6.93 -32.90
C LYS A 277 14.82 -7.05 -31.98
N CYS A 278 14.60 -7.21 -30.68
CA CYS A 278 15.67 -7.42 -29.70
C CYS A 278 16.32 -8.80 -29.86
N LYS A 279 15.55 -9.85 -30.16
CA LYS A 279 16.08 -11.17 -30.54
C LYS A 279 16.93 -11.11 -31.82
N LYS A 280 16.56 -10.29 -32.81
CA LYS A 280 17.37 -10.02 -34.01
C LYS A 280 18.66 -9.22 -33.72
N GLN A 281 18.73 -8.51 -32.59
CA GLN A 281 19.96 -7.87 -32.10
C GLN A 281 20.76 -8.75 -31.12
N GLY A 282 20.34 -10.00 -30.88
CA GLY A 282 21.08 -10.99 -30.10
C GLY A 282 20.78 -11.02 -28.60
N LEU A 283 19.74 -10.33 -28.13
CA LEU A 283 19.24 -10.49 -26.76
C LEU A 283 18.35 -11.74 -26.65
N ASP A 284 18.49 -12.47 -25.54
CA ASP A 284 17.55 -13.52 -25.15
C ASP A 284 16.28 -12.94 -24.49
N GLU A 285 15.26 -13.80 -24.35
CA GLU A 285 13.93 -13.40 -23.87
C GLU A 285 13.93 -12.89 -22.43
N ASN A 286 14.73 -13.48 -21.54
CA ASN A 286 14.83 -13.04 -20.14
C ASN A 286 15.54 -11.68 -20.05
N SER A 287 16.64 -11.49 -20.79
CA SER A 287 17.34 -10.20 -20.87
C SER A 287 16.46 -9.08 -21.41
N ILE A 288 15.48 -9.40 -22.27
CA ILE A 288 14.48 -8.44 -22.78
C ILE A 288 13.45 -8.12 -21.68
N GLU A 289 12.90 -9.12 -20.99
CA GLU A 289 11.94 -8.90 -19.89
C GLU A 289 12.54 -8.12 -18.71
N GLU A 290 13.77 -8.44 -18.30
CA GLU A 290 14.49 -7.71 -17.24
C GLU A 290 14.77 -6.25 -17.65
N ALA A 291 15.21 -6.01 -18.90
CA ALA A 291 15.45 -4.67 -19.41
C ALA A 291 14.14 -3.85 -19.54
N LEU A 292 13.05 -4.45 -20.01
CA LEU A 292 11.74 -3.81 -20.12
C LEU A 292 11.19 -3.42 -18.74
N THR A 293 11.28 -4.33 -17.76
CA THR A 293 10.90 -4.05 -16.37
C THR A 293 11.74 -2.91 -15.79
N SER A 294 13.05 -2.96 -15.98
CA SER A 294 14.00 -1.93 -15.52
C SER A 294 13.74 -0.55 -16.16
N LEU A 295 13.34 -0.49 -17.43
CA LEU A 295 12.98 0.75 -18.12
C LEU A 295 11.64 1.32 -17.65
N MET A 296 10.66 0.47 -17.33
CA MET A 296 9.39 0.88 -16.71
C MET A 296 9.58 1.42 -15.29
N ASP A 297 10.33 0.72 -14.44
CA ASP A 297 10.66 1.16 -13.07
C ASP A 297 11.40 2.51 -13.04
N LYS A 298 12.20 2.79 -14.08
CA LYS A 298 12.90 4.07 -14.25
C LYS A 298 12.04 5.16 -14.90
N GLY A 299 10.85 4.81 -15.38
CA GLY A 299 9.92 5.71 -16.07
C GLY A 299 10.35 6.14 -17.47
N PHE A 300 11.29 5.42 -18.10
CA PHE A 300 11.73 5.71 -19.49
C PHE A 300 10.75 5.17 -20.54
N ILE A 301 9.95 4.17 -20.18
CA ILE A 301 8.84 3.65 -20.98
C ILE A 301 7.62 3.41 -20.09
N PHE A 302 6.43 3.37 -20.69
CA PHE A 302 5.16 3.06 -20.03
C PHE A 302 4.25 2.25 -20.97
N GLU A 303 3.23 1.60 -20.40
CA GLU A 303 2.25 0.79 -21.13
C GLU A 303 0.91 1.55 -21.26
N PRO A 304 0.64 2.29 -22.35
CA PRO A 304 -0.65 2.96 -22.56
C PRO A 304 -1.84 2.00 -22.74
N VAL A 305 -1.59 0.79 -23.29
CA VAL A 305 -2.58 -0.28 -23.51
C VAL A 305 -1.86 -1.61 -23.33
N LEU A 306 -2.50 -2.58 -22.67
CA LEU A 306 -1.92 -3.89 -22.37
C LEU A 306 -1.31 -4.54 -23.63
N GLY A 307 -0.02 -4.91 -23.57
CA GLY A 307 0.75 -5.46 -24.68
C GLY A 307 1.39 -4.42 -25.63
N THR A 308 1.29 -3.13 -25.32
CA THR A 308 1.83 -2.03 -26.15
C THR A 308 2.60 -1.03 -25.29
N LEU A 309 3.89 -0.85 -25.58
CA LEU A 309 4.81 0.01 -24.81
C LEU A 309 5.13 1.31 -25.57
N LYS A 310 5.48 2.37 -24.84
CA LYS A 310 5.86 3.67 -25.42
C LYS A 310 6.90 4.38 -24.55
N SER A 311 7.81 5.15 -25.14
CA SER A 311 8.79 5.95 -24.40
C SER A 311 8.23 7.28 -23.86
N THR A 312 8.86 7.77 -22.79
CA THR A 312 8.44 8.96 -22.01
C THR A 312 9.26 10.21 -22.37
#